data_AF-A0A4U5NRX3-F1
#
_entry.id   AF-A0A4U5NRX3-F1
#
_cell.length_a   1.000
_cell.length_b   1.000
_cell.length_c   1.000
_cell.angle_alpha   90.00
_cell.angle_beta   90.00
_cell.angle_gamma   90.00
#
_symmetry.space_group_name_H-M   'P 1'
#
loop_
_entity.id
_entity.type
_entity.pdbx_description
1 polymer ?
#
loop_
_entity_poly.entity_id
_entity_poly.type
_entity_poly.pdbx_seq_one_letter_code
_entity_poly.pdbx_strand_id
1 'polypeptide(L)'
;MAGYTEGPFKDQGGLILEGLEHLGPQPISGASAAQSSTIQTFDAFLKIVHIGNSNNFLLKQRNFMPVPHRKFIEWVEKNSSEDVKDIPGYDEVVAALRGFRSLHIRLVTSYIFTVKKEGTANLGTGGTSFMHFLKDVRDDCR
;
A
#
# COMPACT_ATOMS: atom_id res chain seq x y z
N MET A 1 -14.04 0.79 4.76
CA MET A 1 -14.79 -0.47 4.54
C MET A 1 -13.79 -1.61 4.54
N ALA A 2 -14.05 -2.66 5.32
CA ALA A 2 -13.25 -3.90 5.25
C ALA A 2 -13.55 -4.63 3.94
N GLY A 3 -12.59 -5.41 3.44
CA GLY A 3 -12.78 -6.25 2.25
C GLY A 3 -13.50 -7.56 2.56
N TYR A 4 -13.60 -8.42 1.54
CA TYR A 4 -14.17 -9.76 1.61
C TYR A 4 -13.06 -10.83 1.76
N THR A 5 -12.09 -10.54 2.63
CA THR A 5 -10.90 -11.38 2.85
C THR A 5 -10.77 -11.84 4.31
N GLU A 6 -11.81 -11.61 5.12
CA GLU A 6 -11.88 -11.96 6.54
C GLU A 6 -13.16 -12.74 6.85
N GLY A 7 -13.18 -13.43 7.99
CA GLY A 7 -14.34 -14.16 8.47
C GLY A 7 -14.85 -15.22 7.47
N PRO A 8 -16.17 -15.41 7.34
CA PRO A 8 -16.77 -16.42 6.45
C PRO A 8 -16.33 -16.29 4.99
N PHE A 9 -16.04 -15.07 4.52
CA PHE A 9 -15.56 -14.86 3.16
C PHE A 9 -14.16 -15.41 2.94
N LYS A 10 -13.31 -15.42 3.96
CA LYS A 10 -11.99 -16.05 3.87
C LYS A 10 -12.10 -17.56 3.68
N ASP A 11 -13.00 -18.21 4.42
CA ASP A 11 -13.21 -19.65 4.35
C ASP A 11 -13.82 -20.06 3.00
N GLN A 12 -14.67 -19.21 2.44
CA GLN A 12 -15.22 -19.36 1.09
C GLN A 12 -14.20 -19.04 -0.02
N GLY A 13 -13.07 -18.41 0.30
CA GLY A 13 -12.08 -17.93 -0.67
C GLY A 13 -12.44 -16.60 -1.34
N GLY A 14 -13.52 -15.94 -0.93
CA GLY A 14 -13.93 -14.62 -1.38
C GLY A 14 -15.43 -14.47 -1.62
N LEU A 15 -15.81 -13.39 -2.30
CA LEU A 15 -17.19 -13.09 -2.68
C LEU A 15 -17.56 -13.82 -3.98
N ILE A 16 -18.69 -14.55 -4.00
CA ILE A 16 -19.27 -15.03 -5.26
C ILE A 16 -20.09 -13.90 -5.87
N LEU A 17 -19.81 -13.57 -7.12
CA LEU A 17 -20.48 -12.52 -7.86
C LEU A 17 -21.61 -13.13 -8.69
N GLU A 18 -22.85 -12.69 -8.44
CA GLU A 18 -24.03 -13.11 -9.20
C GLU A 18 -23.85 -12.80 -10.69
N GLY A 19 -24.11 -13.79 -11.55
CA GLY A 19 -23.89 -13.72 -13.00
C GLY A 19 -22.44 -13.94 -13.45
N LEU A 20 -21.50 -14.11 -12.50
CA LEU A 20 -20.08 -14.38 -12.76
C LEU A 20 -19.57 -15.58 -11.93
N GLU A 21 -20.45 -16.52 -11.61
CA GLU A 21 -20.16 -17.67 -10.73
C GLU A 21 -19.03 -18.55 -11.29
N HIS A 22 -18.86 -18.60 -12.61
CA HIS A 22 -17.79 -19.32 -13.29
C HIS A 22 -16.38 -18.82 -12.94
N LEU A 23 -16.23 -17.59 -12.43
CA LEU A 23 -14.96 -17.06 -11.93
C LEU A 23 -14.60 -17.62 -10.55
N GLY A 24 -15.56 -18.26 -9.87
CA GLY A 24 -15.42 -18.70 -8.48
C GLY A 24 -15.39 -17.54 -7.47
N PRO A 25 -15.18 -17.86 -6.18
CA PRO A 25 -15.06 -16.85 -5.12
C PRO A 25 -13.91 -15.87 -5.37
N GLN A 26 -14.19 -14.57 -5.26
CA GLN A 26 -13.24 -13.49 -5.53
C GLN A 26 -12.73 -12.86 -4.23
N PRO A 27 -11.43 -12.99 -3.88
CA PRO A 27 -10.87 -12.41 -2.67
C PRO A 27 -10.60 -10.91 -2.83
N ILE A 28 -11.66 -10.11 -2.76
CA ILE A 28 -11.60 -8.65 -2.95
C ILE A 28 -11.17 -8.00 -1.63
N SER A 29 -9.92 -7.51 -1.60
CA SER A 29 -9.38 -6.79 -0.44
C SER A 29 -10.04 -5.42 -0.27
N GLY A 30 -10.08 -4.92 0.97
CA GLY A 30 -10.60 -3.59 1.26
C GLY A 30 -9.70 -2.50 0.68
N ALA A 31 -10.28 -1.32 0.46
CA ALA A 31 -9.52 -0.18 -0.02
C ALA A 31 -8.44 0.23 0.98
N SER A 32 -7.26 0.57 0.49
CA SER A 32 -6.16 1.08 1.31
C SER A 32 -5.36 2.15 0.58
N ALA A 33 -4.68 3.02 1.32
CA ALA A 33 -3.84 4.07 0.74
C ALA A 33 -2.70 3.50 -0.15
N ALA A 34 -2.32 2.23 0.04
CA ALA A 34 -1.33 1.56 -0.79
C ALA A 34 -1.80 1.31 -2.25
N GLN A 35 -3.08 1.49 -2.54
CA GLN A 35 -3.65 1.51 -3.89
C GLN A 35 -3.49 2.87 -4.58
N SER A 36 -2.95 3.89 -3.90
CA SER A 36 -2.60 5.17 -4.51
C SER A 36 -1.44 5.00 -5.49
N SER A 37 -1.70 5.26 -6.77
CA SER A 37 -0.65 5.26 -7.80
C SER A 37 0.37 6.37 -7.59
N THR A 38 -0.04 7.52 -7.05
CA THR A 38 0.82 8.67 -6.82
C THR A 38 1.97 8.34 -5.86
N ILE A 39 1.69 7.67 -4.73
CA ILE A 39 2.71 7.37 -3.74
C ILE A 39 3.73 6.37 -4.30
N GLN A 40 3.25 5.30 -4.94
CA GLN A 40 4.16 4.32 -5.56
C GLN A 40 4.95 4.89 -6.74
N THR A 41 4.42 5.92 -7.43
CA THR A 41 5.16 6.65 -8.46
C THR A 41 6.32 7.44 -7.86
N PHE A 42 6.13 8.10 -6.71
CA PHE A 42 7.22 8.78 -6.02
C PHE A 42 8.31 7.81 -5.57
N ASP A 43 7.93 6.65 -5.02
CA ASP A 43 8.90 5.61 -4.66
C ASP A 43 9.73 5.15 -5.87
N ALA A 44 9.03 4.88 -6.99
CA ALA A 44 9.65 4.49 -8.25
C ALA A 44 10.63 5.55 -8.79
N PHE A 45 10.21 6.81 -8.78
CA PHE A 45 11.01 7.93 -9.29
C PHE A 45 12.25 8.18 -8.42
N LEU A 46 12.06 8.20 -7.09
CA LEU A 46 13.13 8.46 -6.11
C LEU A 46 14.00 7.23 -5.85
N LYS A 47 13.78 6.10 -6.52
CA LYS A 47 14.53 4.85 -6.32
C LYS A 47 14.51 4.37 -4.86
N ILE A 48 13.36 4.55 -4.20
CA ILE A 48 13.13 4.01 -2.85
C ILE A 48 12.79 2.54 -2.97
N VAL A 49 13.59 1.69 -2.31
CA VAL A 49 13.45 0.24 -2.39
C VAL A 49 12.78 -0.28 -1.12
N HIS A 50 11.60 -0.88 -1.30
CA HIS A 50 10.92 -1.62 -0.25
C HIS A 50 11.35 -3.09 -0.26
N ILE A 51 11.48 -3.71 0.91
CA ILE A 51 11.91 -5.10 1.04
C ILE A 51 10.86 -6.00 1.72
N GLY A 52 10.97 -7.31 1.46
CA GLY A 52 10.17 -8.33 2.14
C GLY A 52 8.66 -8.15 1.97
N ASN A 53 7.94 -8.26 3.08
CA ASN A 53 6.46 -8.27 3.09
C ASN A 53 5.85 -6.95 2.60
N SER A 54 6.50 -5.82 2.88
CA SER A 54 6.02 -4.49 2.49
C SER A 54 6.05 -4.31 0.96
N ASN A 55 7.10 -4.78 0.30
CA ASN A 55 7.16 -4.81 -1.16
C ASN A 55 6.09 -5.72 -1.78
N ASN A 56 5.99 -6.96 -1.28
CA ASN A 56 5.00 -7.92 -1.77
C ASN A 56 3.57 -7.38 -1.62
N PHE A 57 3.29 -6.67 -0.53
CA PHE A 57 2.01 -6.02 -0.33
C PHE A 57 1.78 -4.88 -1.34
N LEU A 58 2.73 -3.96 -1.52
CA LEU A 58 2.61 -2.85 -2.47
C LEU A 58 2.40 -3.31 -3.91
N LEU A 59 3.13 -4.34 -4.34
CA LEU A 59 2.97 -4.94 -5.67
C LEU A 59 1.58 -5.55 -5.85
N LYS A 60 1.06 -6.26 -4.84
CA LYS A 60 -0.32 -6.78 -4.87
C LYS A 60 -1.35 -5.65 -4.98
N GLN A 61 -1.12 -4.50 -4.34
CA GLN A 61 -2.05 -3.37 -4.42
C GLN A 61 -2.12 -2.74 -5.82
N ARG A 62 -1.12 -2.94 -6.69
CA ARG A 62 -1.17 -2.48 -8.10
C ARG A 62 -2.27 -3.18 -8.91
N ASN A 63 -2.71 -4.37 -8.50
CA ASN A 63 -3.85 -5.06 -9.13
C ASN A 63 -5.18 -4.33 -8.95
N PHE A 64 -5.24 -3.43 -7.96
CA PHE A 64 -6.41 -2.59 -7.68
C PHE A 64 -6.27 -1.18 -8.27
N MET A 65 -5.23 -0.93 -9.08
CA MET A 65 -5.03 0.33 -9.80
C MET A 65 -5.49 0.19 -11.25
N PRO A 66 -5.96 1.28 -11.90
CA PRO A 66 -6.20 1.30 -13.33
C PRO A 66 -4.97 0.82 -14.12
N VAL A 67 -5.19 0.03 -15.18
CA VAL A 67 -4.12 -0.53 -16.03
C VAL A 67 -3.12 0.54 -16.52
N PRO A 68 -3.55 1.73 -16.98
CA PRO A 68 -2.60 2.77 -17.37
C PRO A 68 -1.69 3.23 -16.23
N HIS A 69 -2.20 3.27 -14.99
CA HIS A 69 -1.43 3.76 -13.84
C HIS A 69 -0.36 2.77 -13.40
N ARG A 70 -0.68 1.47 -13.33
CA ARG A 70 0.33 0.44 -13.03
C ARG A 70 1.44 0.39 -14.08
N LYS A 71 1.09 0.53 -15.37
CA LYS A 71 2.07 0.61 -16.47
C LYS A 71 2.94 1.85 -16.36
N PHE A 72 2.38 2.97 -15.91
CA PHE A 72 3.14 4.18 -15.68
C PHE A 72 4.16 4.01 -14.55
N ILE A 73 3.77 3.40 -13.42
CA ILE A 73 4.71 3.12 -12.33
C ILE A 73 5.86 2.22 -12.81
N GLU A 74 5.54 1.11 -13.49
CA GLU A 74 6.55 0.19 -14.09
C GLU A 74 7.49 0.93 -15.06
N TRP A 75 6.95 1.85 -15.85
CA TRP A 75 7.74 2.69 -16.75
C TRP A 75 8.66 3.65 -15.97
N VAL A 76 8.18 4.31 -14.91
CA VAL A 76 8.99 5.19 -14.06
C VAL A 76 10.12 4.40 -13.38
N GLU A 77 9.84 3.21 -12.84
CA GLU A 77 10.85 2.34 -12.21
C GLU A 77 12.00 2.02 -13.17
N LYS A 78 11.66 1.71 -14.43
CA LYS A 78 12.62 1.34 -15.48
C LYS A 78 13.39 2.53 -16.05
N ASN A 79 12.77 3.70 -16.17
CA ASN A 79 13.31 4.83 -16.94
C ASN A 79 13.87 5.96 -16.08
N SER A 80 13.63 5.97 -14.76
CA SER A 80 14.27 6.95 -13.86
C SER A 80 15.76 6.66 -13.75
N SER A 81 16.59 7.71 -13.83
CA SER A 81 18.06 7.58 -13.70
C SER A 81 18.44 7.09 -12.31
N GLU A 82 19.51 6.29 -12.20
CA GLU A 82 20.11 5.95 -10.91
C GLU A 82 20.76 7.18 -10.26
N ASP A 83 21.24 8.12 -11.09
CA ASP A 83 21.85 9.39 -10.66
C ASP A 83 20.83 10.37 -10.06
N VAL A 84 19.54 9.99 -9.99
CA VAL A 84 18.49 10.81 -9.33
C VAL A 84 18.84 11.12 -7.88
N LYS A 85 19.66 10.29 -7.23
CA LYS A 85 20.11 10.49 -5.85
C LYS A 85 21.14 11.61 -5.71
N ASP A 86 21.83 11.96 -6.79
CA ASP A 86 22.89 12.96 -6.79
C ASP A 86 22.39 14.37 -7.19
N ILE A 87 21.10 14.51 -7.54
CA ILE A 87 20.54 15.80 -7.94
C ILE A 87 20.34 16.71 -6.73
N PRO A 88 20.58 18.03 -6.87
CA PRO A 88 20.24 18.99 -5.83
C PRO A 88 18.77 18.89 -5.42
N GLY A 89 18.55 18.74 -4.11
CA GLY A 89 17.23 18.67 -3.48
C GLY A 89 16.59 17.28 -3.43
N TYR A 90 17.29 16.22 -3.85
CA TYR A 90 16.84 14.84 -3.63
C TYR A 90 16.49 14.57 -2.16
N ASP A 91 17.40 14.90 -1.24
CA ASP A 91 17.23 14.67 0.20
C ASP A 91 16.02 15.42 0.77
N GLU A 92 15.73 16.62 0.26
CA GLU A 92 14.58 17.42 0.68
C GLU A 92 13.26 16.78 0.26
N VAL A 93 13.22 16.22 -0.96
CA VAL A 93 12.04 15.50 -1.47
C VAL A 93 11.84 14.17 -0.71
N VAL A 94 12.91 13.42 -0.46
CA VAL A 94 12.85 12.19 0.36
C VAL A 94 12.40 12.52 1.79
N ALA A 95 12.92 13.59 2.39
CA ALA A 95 12.50 14.05 3.71
C ALA A 95 11.03 14.49 3.74
N ALA A 96 10.54 15.17 2.69
CA ALA A 96 9.14 15.54 2.56
C ALA A 96 8.24 14.30 2.46
N LEU A 97 8.62 13.29 1.68
CA LEU A 97 7.90 12.02 1.58
C LEU A 97 7.89 11.25 2.91
N ARG A 98 9.03 11.22 3.62
CA ARG A 98 9.15 10.66 4.97
C ARG A 98 8.25 11.41 5.96
N GLY A 99 8.18 12.73 5.86
CA GLY A 99 7.32 13.60 6.66
C GLY A 99 5.84 13.31 6.42
N PHE A 100 5.44 13.16 5.15
CA PHE A 100 4.09 12.74 4.76
C PHE A 100 3.72 11.38 5.37
N ARG A 101 4.59 10.37 5.25
CA ARG A 101 4.38 9.04 5.84
C ARG A 101 4.28 9.09 7.36
N SER A 102 5.07 9.94 8.01
CA SER A 102 5.02 10.17 9.46
C SER A 102 3.71 10.83 9.90
N LEU A 103 3.19 11.78 9.12
CA LEU A 103 1.87 12.36 9.34
C LEU A 103 0.77 11.29 9.17
N HIS A 104 0.86 10.47 8.13
CA HIS A 104 -0.11 9.40 7.90
C HIS A 104 -0.15 8.39 9.06
N ILE A 105 1.00 7.99 9.61
CA ILE A 105 1.06 7.15 10.82
C ILE A 105 0.35 7.81 12.01
N ARG A 106 0.56 9.12 12.23
CA ARG A 106 -0.13 9.85 13.31
C ARG A 106 -1.65 9.88 13.11
N LEU A 107 -2.12 10.10 11.89
CA LEU A 107 -3.54 10.07 11.55
C LEU A 107 -4.11 8.67 11.80
N VAL A 108 -3.47 7.63 11.25
CA VAL A 108 -3.90 6.25 11.44
C VAL A 108 -3.91 5.86 12.92
N THR A 109 -2.93 6.31 13.71
CA THR A 109 -2.94 6.09 15.16
C THR A 109 -4.16 6.74 15.81
N SER A 110 -4.42 8.01 15.50
CA SER A 110 -5.51 8.78 16.11
C SER A 110 -6.90 8.30 15.72
N TYR A 111 -7.09 7.92 14.45
CA TYR A 111 -8.38 7.58 13.87
C TYR A 111 -8.68 6.08 13.81
N ILE A 112 -7.68 5.22 14.04
CA ILE A 112 -7.87 3.76 14.02
C ILE A 112 -7.39 3.15 15.33
N PHE A 113 -6.12 3.38 15.71
CA PHE A 113 -5.54 2.68 16.85
C PHE A 113 -6.11 3.12 18.20
N THR A 114 -6.33 4.42 18.41
CA THR A 114 -6.84 4.96 19.68
C THR A 114 -8.35 4.72 19.85
N VAL A 115 -9.10 4.65 18.75
CA VAL A 115 -10.57 4.51 18.78
C VAL A 115 -11.07 3.07 18.67
N LYS A 116 -10.17 2.11 18.44
CA LYS A 116 -10.55 0.69 18.37
C LYS A 116 -11.04 0.19 19.73
N LYS A 117 -11.97 -0.76 19.73
CA LYS A 117 -12.39 -1.47 20.95
C LYS A 117 -11.27 -2.40 21.42
N GLU A 118 -11.11 -2.54 22.72
CA GLU A 118 -10.19 -3.53 23.29
C GLU A 118 -10.53 -4.93 22.75
N GLY A 119 -9.52 -5.68 22.31
CA GLY A 119 -9.66 -7.02 21.74
C GLY A 119 -9.72 -7.12 20.21
N THR A 120 -9.77 -6.01 19.46
CA THR A 120 -9.69 -6.06 17.98
C THR A 120 -8.24 -6.13 17.49
N ALA A 121 -7.93 -7.07 16.59
CA ALA A 121 -6.61 -7.22 15.98
C ALA A 121 -6.16 -5.94 15.24
N ASN A 122 -4.85 -5.66 15.22
CA ASN A 122 -4.26 -4.50 14.52
C ASN A 122 -4.19 -4.70 13.00
N LEU A 123 -5.27 -5.17 12.38
CA LEU A 123 -5.34 -5.39 10.94
C LEU A 123 -5.83 -4.11 10.25
N GLY A 124 -5.14 -3.71 9.18
CA GLY A 124 -5.61 -2.67 8.29
C GLY A 124 -6.70 -3.23 7.37
N THR A 125 -7.43 -2.36 6.68
CA THR A 125 -8.45 -2.77 5.69
C THR A 125 -7.91 -3.61 4.53
N GLY A 126 -6.59 -3.59 4.31
CA GLY A 126 -5.86 -4.45 3.38
C GLY A 126 -5.35 -5.77 3.98
N GLY A 127 -5.69 -6.11 5.23
CA GLY A 127 -5.39 -7.40 5.85
C GLY A 127 -3.98 -7.59 6.45
N THR A 128 -3.18 -6.52 6.61
CA THR A 128 -1.85 -6.57 7.24
C THR A 128 -1.80 -5.87 8.60
N SER A 129 -0.79 -6.18 9.42
CA SER A 129 -0.45 -5.36 10.59
C SER A 129 -0.04 -3.96 10.13
N PHE A 130 -1.02 -3.05 10.07
CA PHE A 130 -0.87 -1.78 9.35
C PHE A 130 0.23 -0.90 9.94
N MET A 131 0.53 -1.03 11.24
CA MET A 131 1.62 -0.29 11.88
C MET A 131 3.01 -0.78 11.54
N HIS A 132 3.21 -2.07 11.30
CA HIS A 132 4.51 -2.55 10.84
C HIS A 132 4.75 -2.07 9.41
N PHE A 133 3.78 -2.33 8.52
CA PHE A 133 3.84 -1.90 7.13
C PHE A 133 4.09 -0.40 6.96
N LEU A 134 3.34 0.44 7.69
CA LEU A 134 3.49 1.90 7.57
C LEU A 134 4.85 2.39 8.10
N LYS A 135 5.40 1.75 9.13
CA LYS A 135 6.74 2.09 9.65
C LYS A 135 7.83 1.67 8.66
N ASP A 136 7.76 0.46 8.12
CA ASP A 136 8.73 -0.02 7.11
C ASP A 136 8.80 0.93 5.93
N VAL A 137 7.65 1.23 5.32
CA VAL A 137 7.58 2.10 4.13
C VAL A 137 8.07 3.53 4.44
N ARG A 138 7.89 4.03 5.66
CA ARG A 138 8.49 5.30 6.11
C ARG A 138 10.01 5.19 6.25
N ASP A 139 10.50 4.12 6.87
CA ASP A 139 11.92 3.95 7.22
C ASP A 139 12.78 3.55 6.02
N ASP A 140 12.15 3.10 4.93
CA ASP A 140 12.77 2.93 3.61
C ASP A 140 13.06 4.28 2.91
N CYS A 141 12.41 5.39 3.33
CA CYS A 141 12.82 6.75 2.93
C CYS A 141 14.08 7.14 3.71
N ARG A 142 15.25 6.88 3.13
CA ARG A 142 16.58 7.18 3.68
C ARG A 142 17.31 8.19 2.83
#